data_AF-A0A0S8G6W0-F1
#
_entry.id   AF-A0A0S8G6W0-F1
#
_cell.length_a   1.000
_cell.length_b   1.000
_cell.length_c   1.000
_cell.angle_alpha   90.00
_cell.angle_beta   90.00
_cell.angle_gamma   90.00
#
_symmetry.space_group_name_H-M   'P 1'
#
loop_
_entity.id
_entity.type
_entity.pdbx_description
1 polymer ?
#
loop_
_entity_poly.entity_id
_entity_poly.type
_entity_poly.pdbx_seq_one_letter_code
_entity_poly.pdbx_strand_id
1 'polypeptide(L)'
;MARIEVHIVTTIREPSGEIRAFTDPVMCFVEDDYDKDIVEERAVNLLDEHCRKFSKFYDIMYCTANVFIRGQSMLSLSHLNEDLPNNIVPLHSPDR
;
A
#
# COMPACT_ATOMS: atom_id res chain seq x y z
N MET A 1 1.42 -22.98 6.61
CA MET A 1 1.70 -21.54 6.51
C MET A 1 0.88 -20.96 5.37
N ALA A 2 0.22 -19.82 5.61
CA ALA A 2 -0.51 -19.11 4.56
C ALA A 2 0.39 -18.07 3.88
N ARG A 3 0.30 -18.00 2.56
CA ARG A 3 0.99 -16.99 1.74
C ARG A 3 0.14 -15.72 1.70
N ILE A 4 0.73 -14.62 2.13
CA ILE A 4 0.17 -13.28 1.97
C ILE A 4 0.93 -12.59 0.86
N GLU A 5 0.17 -12.01 -0.04
CA GLU A 5 0.67 -11.23 -1.16
C GLU A 5 0.12 -9.81 -1.02
N VAL A 6 1.00 -8.83 -0.85
CA VAL A 6 0.63 -7.43 -0.67
C VAL A 6 1.05 -6.69 -1.93
N HIS A 7 0.10 -6.18 -2.69
CA HIS A 7 0.37 -5.37 -3.88
C HIS A 7 0.36 -3.91 -3.48
N ILE A 8 1.54 -3.29 -3.44
CA ILE A 8 1.67 -1.88 -3.10
C ILE A 8 1.67 -1.07 -4.40
N VAL A 9 0.78 -0.10 -4.50
CA VAL A 9 0.74 0.86 -5.61
C VAL A 9 1.19 2.22 -5.09
N THR A 10 2.29 2.71 -5.64
CA THR A 10 2.87 4.01 -5.30
C THR A 10 2.67 4.96 -6.48
N THR A 11 1.91 6.03 -6.26
CA THR A 11 1.70 7.07 -7.26
C THR A 11 2.61 8.26 -6.95
N ILE A 12 3.35 8.69 -7.96
CA ILE A 12 4.34 9.76 -7.85
C ILE A 12 4.03 10.88 -8.85
N ARG A 13 4.61 12.04 -8.59
CA ARG A 13 4.75 13.14 -9.54
C ARG A 13 6.19 13.21 -10.02
N GLU A 14 6.39 13.15 -11.33
CA GLU A 14 7.70 13.38 -11.93
C GLU A 14 8.01 14.88 -12.01
N PRO A 15 9.29 15.28 -12.13
CA PRO A 15 9.68 16.69 -12.31
C PRO A 15 9.06 17.38 -13.54
N SER A 16 8.65 16.58 -14.55
CA SER A 16 7.90 17.04 -15.72
C SER A 16 6.47 17.49 -15.38
N GLY A 17 5.96 17.13 -14.21
CA GLY A 17 4.55 17.28 -13.83
C GLY A 17 3.68 16.07 -14.19
N GLU A 18 4.23 15.06 -14.87
CA GLU A 18 3.50 13.83 -15.18
C GLU A 18 3.27 12.98 -13.93
N ILE A 19 2.12 12.31 -13.89
CA ILE A 19 1.76 11.38 -12.81
C ILE A 19 2.04 9.96 -13.28
N ARG A 20 2.79 9.20 -12.48
CA ARG A 20 3.08 7.79 -12.76
C ARG A 20 2.74 6.94 -11.55
N ALA A 21 2.27 5.73 -11.81
CA ALA A 21 2.01 4.73 -10.78
C ALA A 21 2.97 3.54 -10.96
N PHE A 22 3.51 3.07 -9.85
CA PHE A 22 4.35 1.88 -9.76
C PHE A 22 3.63 0.84 -8.92
N THR A 23 3.66 -0.42 -9.35
CA THR A 23 3.11 -1.52 -8.58
C THR A 23 4.25 -2.44 -8.18
N ASP A 24 4.42 -2.63 -6.87
CA ASP A 24 5.45 -3.50 -6.29
C ASP A 24 4.76 -4.63 -5.49
N PRO A 25 4.79 -5.88 -5.98
CA PRO A 25 4.26 -7.01 -5.25
C PRO A 25 5.24 -7.45 -4.17
N VAL A 26 4.84 -7.28 -2.91
CA VAL A 26 5.59 -7.72 -1.73
C VAL A 26 5.01 -9.02 -1.20
N MET A 27 5.88 -10.01 -0.98
CA MET A 27 5.50 -11.34 -0.52
C MET A 27 5.87 -11.54 0.94
N CYS A 28 4.93 -11.98 1.77
CA CYS A 28 5.21 -12.38 3.15
C CYS A 28 4.47 -13.66 3.56
N PHE A 29 4.99 -14.33 4.58
CA PHE A 29 4.45 -15.59 5.09
C PHE A 29 3.90 -15.39 6.50
N VAL A 30 2.74 -15.98 6.77
CA VAL A 30 2.17 -16.10 8.11
C VAL A 30 1.87 -17.55 8.45
N GLU A 31 1.75 -17.84 9.73
CA GLU A 31 1.31 -19.14 10.24
C GLU A 31 -0.13 -19.44 9.79
N ASP A 32 -0.58 -20.69 9.84
CA ASP A 32 -1.91 -21.06 9.29
C ASP A 32 -3.10 -20.57 10.13
N ASP A 33 -2.84 -20.31 11.40
CA ASP A 33 -3.75 -19.82 12.44
C ASP A 33 -3.60 -18.31 12.68
N TYR A 34 -3.16 -17.59 11.65
CA TYR A 34 -2.91 -16.15 11.75
C TYR A 34 -4.17 -15.36 12.16
N ASP A 35 -3.98 -14.40 13.05
CA ASP A 35 -5.00 -13.41 13.37
C ASP A 35 -5.10 -12.38 12.22
N LYS A 36 -6.32 -11.96 11.89
CA LYS A 36 -6.56 -10.90 10.90
C LYS A 36 -5.86 -9.60 11.31
N ASP A 37 -5.84 -9.30 12.60
CA ASP A 37 -5.23 -8.07 13.13
C ASP A 37 -3.70 -8.07 12.92
N ILE A 38 -3.06 -9.24 13.05
CA ILE A 38 -1.62 -9.42 12.78
C ILE A 38 -1.30 -9.24 11.29
N VAL A 39 -2.19 -9.70 10.42
CA VAL A 39 -2.03 -9.52 8.97
C VAL A 39 -2.17 -8.06 8.58
N GLU A 40 -3.14 -7.37 9.15
CA GLU A 40 -3.36 -5.94 8.95
C GLU A 40 -2.16 -5.13 9.44
N GLU A 41 -1.69 -5.36 10.67
CA GLU A 41 -0.50 -4.68 11.22
C GLU A 41 0.75 -4.90 10.36
N ARG A 42 0.98 -6.14 9.89
CA ARG A 42 2.09 -6.43 8.98
C ARG A 42 1.94 -5.74 7.63
N ALA A 43 0.74 -5.72 7.06
CA ALA A 43 0.49 -5.05 5.79
C ALA A 43 0.67 -3.53 5.88
N VAL A 44 0.23 -2.91 6.98
CA VAL A 44 0.46 -1.49 7.27
C VAL A 44 1.96 -1.20 7.38
N ASN A 45 2.70 -1.99 8.17
CA ASN A 45 4.14 -1.80 8.30
C ASN A 45 4.88 -1.92 6.96
N LEU A 46 4.49 -2.89 6.11
CA LEU A 46 5.05 -3.05 4.77
C LEU A 46 4.75 -1.86 3.86
N LEU A 47 3.52 -1.33 3.93
CA LEU A 47 3.12 -0.13 3.20
C LEU A 47 3.93 1.09 3.63
N ASP A 48 4.07 1.32 4.93
CA ASP A 48 4.80 2.45 5.50
C ASP A 48 6.30 2.38 5.14
N GLU A 49 6.92 1.21 5.27
CA GLU A 49 8.32 1.02 4.90
C GLU A 49 8.54 1.24 3.40
N HIS A 50 7.66 0.69 2.55
CA HIS A 50 7.74 0.88 1.11
C HIS A 50 7.61 2.36 0.73
N CYS A 51 6.59 3.04 1.26
CA CYS A 51 6.33 4.44 0.97
C CYS A 51 7.50 5.34 1.44
N ARG A 52 8.02 5.10 2.65
CA ARG A 52 9.21 5.82 3.16
C ARG A 52 10.47 5.55 2.35
N LYS A 53 10.62 4.36 1.78
CA LYS A 53 11.75 4.03 0.90
C LYS A 53 11.62 4.74 -0.43
N PHE A 54 10.44 4.71 -1.06
CA PHE A 54 10.19 5.37 -2.34
C PHE A 54 10.29 6.90 -2.26
N SER A 55 9.92 7.51 -1.13
CA SER A 55 9.90 8.98 -0.97
C SER A 55 11.30 9.60 -0.96
N LYS A 56 12.33 8.78 -0.74
CA LYS A 56 13.73 9.19 -0.87
C LYS A 56 14.14 9.43 -2.33
N PHE A 57 13.39 8.88 -3.29
CA PHE A 57 13.72 8.91 -4.71
C PHE A 57 12.70 9.70 -5.53
N TYR A 58 11.45 9.75 -5.09
CA TYR A 58 10.32 10.32 -5.84
C TYR A 58 9.45 11.21 -4.98
N ASP A 59 8.79 12.20 -5.60
CA ASP A 59 7.71 12.98 -5.00
C ASP A 59 6.43 12.11 -4.96
N ILE A 60 6.25 11.37 -3.87
CA ILE A 60 5.10 10.48 -3.69
C ILE A 60 3.85 11.30 -3.44
N MET A 61 2.80 11.04 -4.22
CA MET A 61 1.47 11.58 -3.99
C MET A 61 0.62 10.72 -3.05
N TYR A 62 0.66 9.39 -3.20
CA TYR A 62 0.00 8.45 -2.28
C TYR A 62 0.54 7.03 -2.47
N CYS A 63 0.37 6.21 -1.43
CA CYS A 63 0.67 4.78 -1.46
C CYS A 63 -0.59 4.00 -1.05
N THR A 64 -0.97 2.99 -1.83
CA THR A 64 -2.03 2.03 -1.44
C THR A 64 -1.47 0.62 -1.39
N ALA A 65 -2.04 -0.25 -0.57
CA ALA A 65 -1.71 -1.67 -0.52
C ALA A 65 -2.98 -2.50 -0.61
N ASN A 66 -2.99 -3.47 -1.50
CA ASN A 66 -4.01 -4.51 -1.55
C ASN A 66 -3.44 -5.81 -1.02
N VAL A 67 -4.07 -6.37 0.02
CA VAL A 67 -3.64 -7.61 0.65
C VAL A 67 -4.45 -8.77 0.09
N PHE A 68 -3.74 -9.78 -0.39
CA PHE A 68 -4.28 -11.02 -0.91
C PHE A 68 -3.82 -12.19 -0.03
N ILE A 69 -4.75 -13.06 0.35
CA ILE A 69 -4.43 -14.30 1.05
C ILE A 69 -4.95 -15.46 0.21
N ARG A 70 -4.06 -16.39 -0.15
CA ARG A 70 -4.38 -17.51 -1.06
C ARG A 70 -5.01 -17.05 -2.39
N GLY A 71 -4.63 -15.86 -2.88
CA GLY A 71 -5.12 -15.28 -4.14
C GLY A 71 -6.49 -14.56 -4.04
N GLN A 72 -7.09 -14.47 -2.85
CA GLN A 72 -8.33 -13.70 -2.63
C GLN A 72 -7.98 -12.34 -2.00
N SER A 73 -8.58 -11.26 -2.52
CA SER A 73 -8.42 -9.91 -1.96
C SER A 73 -9.15 -9.82 -0.62
N MET A 74 -8.44 -9.40 0.42
CA MET A 74 -8.92 -9.41 1.80
C MET A 74 -9.02 -8.00 2.42
N LEU A 75 -8.13 -7.09 2.02
CA LEU A 75 -8.00 -5.76 2.61
C LEU A 75 -7.42 -4.77 1.59
N SER A 76 -7.90 -3.53 1.62
CA SER A 76 -7.28 -2.41 0.92
C SER A 76 -6.90 -1.34 1.94
N LEU A 77 -5.62 -0.97 1.94
CA LEU A 77 -5.03 0.04 2.82
C LEU A 77 -4.59 1.23 1.98
N SER A 78 -4.74 2.43 2.52
CA SER A 78 -4.24 3.66 1.91
C SER A 78 -3.46 4.46 2.94
N HIS A 79 -2.20 4.79 2.61
CA HIS A 79 -1.39 5.71 3.39
C HIS A 79 -1.28 7.03 2.64
N LEU A 80 -1.91 8.06 3.21
CA LEU A 80 -1.69 9.46 2.85
C LEU A 80 -0.55 9.94 3.75
N ASN A 81 0.61 10.18 3.14
CA ASN A 81 1.78 10.67 3.87
C ASN A 81 1.41 11.98 4.59
N GLU A 82 1.50 12.03 5.92
CA GLU A 82 1.04 13.19 6.72
C GLU A 82 1.87 14.47 6.46
N ASP A 83 3.04 14.35 5.82
CA ASP A 83 3.85 15.47 5.32
C ASP A 83 3.37 16.03 3.96
N LEU A 84 2.33 15.45 3.35
CA LEU A 84 1.73 15.97 2.12
C LEU A 84 0.64 16.99 2.42
N PRO A 85 0.52 18.08 1.64
CA PRO A 85 -0.48 19.10 1.87
C PRO A 85 -1.88 18.49 1.92
N ASN A 86 -2.66 18.89 2.94
CA ASN A 86 -4.04 18.49 3.31
C ASN A 86 -5.13 18.58 2.22
N ASN A 87 -4.76 18.67 0.94
CA ASN A 87 -5.65 18.89 -0.20
C ASN A 87 -5.87 17.63 -1.05
N ILE A 88 -5.71 16.44 -0.50
CA ILE A 88 -6.03 15.20 -1.22
C ILE A 88 -7.32 14.62 -0.63
N VAL A 89 -8.38 14.74 -1.44
CA VAL A 89 -9.71 14.19 -1.16
C VAL A 89 -9.57 12.68 -0.89
N PRO A 90 -10.13 12.15 0.21
CA PRO A 90 -10.21 10.71 0.39
C PRO A 90 -11.07 10.15 -0.74
N LEU A 91 -10.46 9.40 -1.65
CA LEU A 91 -11.21 8.56 -2.58
C LEU A 91 -11.78 7.41 -1.75
N HIS A 92 -12.95 7.66 -1.17
CA HIS A 92 -13.87 6.61 -0.75
C HIS A 92 -13.89 5.54 -1.84
N SER A 93 -13.73 4.29 -1.43
CA SER A 93 -14.15 3.13 -2.19
C SER A 93 -15.55 3.42 -2.73
N PRO A 94 -15.76 3.52 -4.07
CA PRO A 94 -17.10 3.31 -4.55
C PRO A 94 -17.32 1.80 -4.44
N ASP A 95 -18.27 1.41 -3.60
CA ASP A 95 -19.03 0.17 -3.81
C ASP A 95 -19.26 -0.05 -5.31
N ARG A 96 -18.64 -1.08 -5.87
CA ARG A 96 -19.15 -1.94 -6.94
C ARG A 96 -18.21 -3.09 -7.28
#